data_AF-A0AA38ZUI6-F1
#
_entry.id   AF-A0AA38ZUI6-F1
#
_cell.length_a   1.000
_cell.length_b   1.000
_cell.length_c   1.000
_cell.angle_alpha   90.00
_cell.angle_beta   90.00
_cell.angle_gamma   90.00
#
_symmetry.space_group_name_H-M   'P 1'
#
loop_
_entity.id
_entity.type
_entity.pdbx_description
1 polymer ?
#
loop_
_entity_poly.entity_id
_entity_poly.type
_entity_poly.pdbx_seq_one_letter_code
_entity_poly.pdbx_strand_id
1 'polypeptide(L)'
;MAEGQNSTEAIIMSALSTLSATQISHLTRCVYSILRYHHLRLSSLLSSPTIFAHTIHHLHSISLPHKTLLIARHLLSTLHHLTRFFQSTVPPPYSGTSLKLRDLDAVLLLLLLCQLRQHDPQALETCPSEWRTILCTHFSKTMLSLSGTGGTSGAVLIPYIEVAARCRRFVGAVLSGGGGGGGEKLGREVGASTASVVALPSVEVRGGGVECVICKEEMRQGRDVCELPCEHLFHWMCILPWLVKRNTCPCCRFQLPSDDVFAEIERLWDVVVKSSSVNPHGECT
;
A
#
# COMPACT_ATOMS: atom_id res chain seq x y z
N MET A 1 13.42 -8.06 20.96
CA MET A 1 12.71 -8.04 19.66
C MET A 1 11.44 -7.17 19.63
N ALA A 2 11.12 -6.40 20.70
CA ALA A 2 9.90 -5.59 20.79
C ALA A 2 10.05 -4.12 20.29
N GLU A 3 11.28 -3.61 20.11
CA GLU A 3 11.52 -2.19 19.73
C GLU A 3 11.09 -1.85 18.29
N GLY A 4 11.06 -2.82 17.37
CA GLY A 4 10.59 -2.62 16.00
C GLY A 4 9.08 -2.77 15.80
N GLN A 5 8.36 -3.30 16.80
CA GLN A 5 6.90 -3.48 16.78
C GLN A 5 6.20 -2.12 16.90
N ASN A 6 6.64 -1.33 17.88
CA ASN A 6 6.01 -0.07 18.24
C ASN A 6 6.32 1.07 17.27
N SER A 7 7.43 1.00 16.52
CA SER A 7 7.86 2.12 15.66
C SER A 7 6.97 2.31 14.43
N THR A 8 6.59 1.25 13.71
CA THR A 8 5.74 1.38 12.51
C THR A 8 4.31 1.79 12.84
N GLU A 9 3.77 1.28 13.95
CA GLU A 9 2.42 1.62 14.40
C GLU A 9 2.37 3.07 14.89
N ALA A 10 3.40 3.51 15.64
CA ALA A 10 3.54 4.89 16.08
C ALA A 10 3.63 5.88 14.91
N ILE A 11 4.35 5.56 13.83
CA ILE A 11 4.42 6.40 12.62
C ILE A 11 3.02 6.61 12.02
N ILE A 12 2.25 5.53 11.85
CA ILE A 12 0.90 5.62 11.30
C ILE A 12 0.01 6.44 12.24
N MET A 13 0.06 6.18 13.55
CA MET A 13 -0.72 6.91 14.56
C MET A 13 -0.38 8.41 14.57
N SER A 14 0.91 8.75 14.46
CA SER A 14 1.37 10.14 14.37
C SER A 14 0.88 10.81 13.10
N ALA A 15 0.96 10.13 11.94
CA ALA A 15 0.39 10.65 10.70
C ALA A 15 -1.13 10.87 10.82
N LEU A 16 -1.87 9.94 11.45
CA LEU A 16 -3.31 10.10 11.66
C LEU A 16 -3.67 11.29 12.57
N SER A 17 -2.79 11.67 13.50
CA SER A 17 -3.00 12.86 14.35
C SER A 17 -2.91 14.19 13.59
N THR A 18 -2.34 14.23 12.38
CA THR A 18 -2.31 15.44 11.55
C THR A 18 -3.61 15.65 10.77
N LEU A 19 -4.54 14.69 10.82
CA LEU A 19 -5.82 14.76 10.13
C LEU A 19 -6.86 15.51 10.97
N SER A 20 -7.72 16.26 10.29
CA SER A 20 -8.89 16.89 10.91
C SER A 20 -9.92 15.85 11.38
N ALA A 21 -10.78 16.22 12.34
CA ALA A 21 -11.82 15.33 12.87
C ALA A 21 -12.79 14.80 11.77
N THR A 22 -13.07 15.61 10.75
CA THR A 22 -13.91 15.19 9.61
C THR A 22 -13.20 14.14 8.74
N GLN A 23 -11.91 14.32 8.45
CA GLN A 23 -11.09 13.34 7.74
C GLN A 23 -10.99 12.03 8.52
N ILE A 24 -10.77 12.09 9.84
CA ILE A 24 -10.73 10.90 10.72
C ILE A 24 -12.08 10.17 10.68
N SER A 25 -13.20 10.88 10.78
CA SER A 25 -14.53 10.23 10.72
C SER A 25 -14.78 9.52 9.38
N HIS A 26 -14.36 10.14 8.27
CA HIS A 26 -14.48 9.57 6.94
C HIS A 26 -13.57 8.34 6.79
N LEU A 27 -12.33 8.43 7.26
CA LEU A 27 -11.38 7.31 7.30
C LEU A 27 -11.96 6.15 8.11
N THR A 28 -12.45 6.40 9.33
CA THR A 28 -13.03 5.36 10.19
C THR A 28 -14.20 4.65 9.52
N ARG A 29 -15.08 5.38 8.82
CA ARG A 29 -16.19 4.77 8.06
C ARG A 29 -15.69 3.93 6.88
N CYS A 30 -14.68 4.40 6.16
CA CYS A 30 -14.06 3.63 5.07
C CYS A 30 -13.39 2.34 5.60
N VAL A 31 -12.58 2.45 6.65
CA VAL A 31 -11.89 1.33 7.29
C VAL A 31 -12.91 0.33 7.85
N TYR A 32 -13.99 0.80 8.50
CA TYR A 32 -15.06 -0.06 8.97
C TYR A 32 -15.69 -0.88 7.84
N SER A 33 -15.98 -0.24 6.70
CA SER A 33 -16.53 -0.92 5.52
C SER A 33 -15.59 -2.01 4.99
N ILE A 34 -14.29 -1.69 4.89
CA ILE A 34 -13.24 -2.61 4.41
C ILE A 34 -13.10 -3.80 5.37
N LEU A 35 -12.95 -3.54 6.66
CA LEU A 35 -12.83 -4.59 7.68
C LEU A 35 -14.09 -5.46 7.70
N ARG A 36 -15.29 -4.87 7.68
CA ARG A 36 -16.55 -5.62 7.61
C ARG A 36 -16.61 -6.49 6.37
N TYR A 37 -16.20 -5.97 5.21
CA TYR A 37 -16.15 -6.76 3.98
C TYR A 37 -15.17 -7.94 4.11
N HIS A 38 -13.95 -7.72 4.62
CA HIS A 38 -12.99 -8.79 4.86
C HIS A 38 -13.51 -9.85 5.84
N HIS A 39 -14.18 -9.43 6.92
CA HIS A 39 -14.81 -10.34 7.88
C HIS A 39 -15.92 -11.18 7.26
N LEU A 40 -16.79 -10.58 6.44
CA LEU A 40 -17.84 -11.32 5.73
C LEU A 40 -17.24 -12.32 4.73
N ARG A 41 -16.17 -11.94 4.02
CA ARG A 41 -15.44 -12.85 3.12
C ARG A 41 -14.82 -14.02 3.87
N LEU A 42 -14.10 -13.77 4.96
CA LEU A 42 -13.51 -14.82 5.80
C LEU A 42 -14.58 -15.75 6.38
N SER A 43 -15.70 -15.19 6.87
CA SER A 43 -16.84 -15.97 7.36
C SER A 43 -17.41 -16.87 6.27
N SER A 44 -17.64 -16.34 5.07
CA SER A 44 -18.12 -17.11 3.91
C SER A 44 -17.13 -18.19 3.46
N LEU A 45 -15.83 -17.91 3.55
CA LEU A 45 -14.77 -18.84 3.19
C LEU A 45 -14.69 -20.00 4.18
N LEU A 46 -14.78 -19.71 5.48
CA LEU A 46 -14.66 -20.70 6.55
C LEU A 46 -15.93 -21.56 6.72
N SER A 47 -17.10 -21.00 6.41
CA SER A 47 -18.37 -21.73 6.46
C SER A 47 -18.55 -22.71 5.31
N SER A 48 -17.92 -22.47 4.15
CA SER A 48 -18.01 -23.33 2.97
C SER A 48 -16.78 -24.23 2.82
N PRO A 49 -16.91 -25.56 2.99
CA PRO A 49 -15.78 -26.49 2.84
C PRO A 49 -15.15 -26.45 1.43
N THR A 50 -15.98 -26.23 0.40
CA THR A 50 -15.51 -26.20 -0.99
C THR A 50 -14.67 -24.97 -1.28
N ILE A 51 -15.12 -23.78 -0.86
CA ILE A 51 -14.37 -22.52 -1.05
C ILE A 51 -13.06 -22.58 -0.26
N PHE A 52 -13.10 -23.06 0.99
CA PHE A 52 -11.91 -23.25 1.80
C PHE A 52 -10.89 -24.16 1.11
N ALA A 53 -11.31 -25.34 0.66
CA ALA A 53 -10.44 -26.31 0.00
C ALA A 53 -9.82 -25.76 -1.30
N HIS A 54 -10.60 -25.07 -2.14
CA HIS A 54 -10.10 -24.43 -3.35
C HIS A 54 -9.09 -23.33 -3.04
N THR A 55 -9.32 -22.54 -1.99
CA THR A 55 -8.41 -21.45 -1.60
C THR A 55 -7.10 -22.00 -1.04
N ILE A 56 -7.15 -23.04 -0.20
CA ILE A 56 -5.97 -23.74 0.31
C ILE A 56 -5.19 -24.36 -0.85
N HIS A 57 -5.86 -25.08 -1.74
CA HIS A 57 -5.22 -25.67 -2.92
C HIS A 57 -4.54 -24.59 -3.78
N HIS A 58 -5.22 -23.45 -4.01
CA HIS A 58 -4.62 -22.32 -4.71
C HIS A 58 -3.37 -21.80 -3.99
N LEU A 59 -3.44 -21.59 -2.66
CA LEU A 59 -2.28 -21.19 -1.85
C LEU A 59 -1.14 -22.21 -1.90
N HIS A 60 -1.40 -23.51 -1.98
CA HIS A 60 -0.34 -24.52 -2.13
C HIS A 60 0.26 -24.52 -3.54
N SER A 61 -0.54 -24.24 -4.56
CA SER A 61 -0.09 -24.22 -5.96
C SER A 61 0.82 -23.02 -6.31
N ILE A 62 0.75 -21.94 -5.54
CA ILE A 62 1.55 -20.72 -5.80
C ILE A 62 2.90 -20.77 -5.07
N SER A 63 3.94 -20.24 -5.74
CA SER A 63 5.28 -20.15 -5.16
C SER A 63 5.36 -19.13 -4.02
N LEU A 64 6.38 -19.24 -3.17
CA LEU A 64 6.60 -18.31 -2.05
C LEU A 64 6.66 -16.82 -2.49
N PRO A 65 7.35 -16.46 -3.60
CA PRO A 65 7.32 -15.09 -4.11
C PRO A 65 5.91 -14.59 -4.47
N HIS A 66 5.05 -15.46 -5.00
CA HIS A 66 3.66 -15.10 -5.31
C HIS A 66 2.83 -14.88 -4.04
N LYS A 67 3.04 -15.69 -2.99
CA LYS A 67 2.42 -15.45 -1.67
C LYS A 67 2.84 -14.10 -1.11
N THR A 68 4.12 -13.75 -1.22
CA THR A 68 4.61 -12.42 -0.85
C THR A 68 3.93 -11.33 -1.67
N LEU A 69 3.80 -11.50 -2.98
CA LEU A 69 3.16 -10.53 -3.85
C LEU A 69 1.68 -10.31 -3.48
N LEU A 70 0.96 -11.35 -3.05
CA LEU A 70 -0.42 -11.23 -2.54
C LEU A 70 -0.47 -10.33 -1.30
N ILE A 71 0.41 -10.57 -0.31
CA ILE A 71 0.52 -9.75 0.90
C ILE A 71 0.92 -8.31 0.54
N ALA A 72 1.86 -8.14 -0.38
CA ALA A 72 2.31 -6.83 -0.85
C ALA A 72 1.16 -6.05 -1.52
N ARG A 73 0.38 -6.68 -2.41
CA ARG A 73 -0.80 -6.05 -3.01
C ARG A 73 -1.86 -5.69 -1.99
N HIS A 74 -2.08 -6.53 -0.97
CA HIS A 74 -2.98 -6.21 0.12
C HIS A 74 -2.48 -4.99 0.92
N LEU A 75 -1.20 -4.95 1.27
CA LEU A 75 -0.58 -3.79 1.93
C LEU A 75 -0.70 -2.53 1.07
N LEU A 76 -0.43 -2.63 -0.24
CA LEU A 76 -0.53 -1.51 -1.16
C LEU A 76 -1.95 -0.93 -1.16
N SER A 77 -2.97 -1.78 -1.24
CA SER A 77 -4.37 -1.37 -1.11
C SER A 77 -4.63 -0.67 0.23
N THR A 78 -4.18 -1.26 1.35
CA THR A 78 -4.32 -0.70 2.70
C THR A 78 -3.64 0.68 2.84
N LEU A 79 -2.42 0.83 2.31
CA LEU A 79 -1.70 2.11 2.32
C LEU A 79 -2.40 3.15 1.44
N HIS A 80 -2.90 2.78 0.27
CA HIS A 80 -3.59 3.71 -0.62
C HIS A 80 -4.84 4.31 0.04
N HIS A 81 -5.59 3.52 0.80
CA HIS A 81 -6.73 4.01 1.58
C HIS A 81 -6.30 5.01 2.67
N LEU A 82 -5.12 4.82 3.29
CA LEU A 82 -4.58 5.77 4.27
C LEU A 82 -4.07 7.04 3.60
N THR A 83 -3.26 6.91 2.55
CA THR A 83 -2.56 8.04 1.91
C THR A 83 -3.48 8.97 1.15
N ARG A 84 -4.66 8.50 0.71
CA ARG A 84 -5.69 9.34 0.11
C ARG A 84 -6.10 10.53 0.99
N PHE A 85 -5.97 10.42 2.31
CA PHE A 85 -6.30 11.50 3.24
C PHE A 85 -5.15 12.50 3.46
N PHE A 86 -3.92 12.13 3.08
CA PHE A 86 -2.73 12.97 3.22
C PHE A 86 -2.39 13.75 1.94
N GLN A 87 -2.91 13.34 0.78
CA GLN A 87 -2.55 13.92 -0.51
C GLN A 87 -3.78 14.48 -1.23
N SER A 88 -3.82 15.79 -1.46
CA SER A 88 -4.91 16.47 -2.19
C SER A 88 -4.79 16.38 -3.73
N THR A 89 -3.65 15.91 -4.27
CA THR A 89 -3.31 16.06 -5.71
C THR A 89 -3.10 14.75 -6.47
N VAL A 90 -3.44 13.58 -5.92
CA VAL A 90 -3.23 12.31 -6.62
C VAL A 90 -4.51 11.88 -7.37
N PRO A 91 -4.45 11.63 -8.69
CA PRO A 91 -5.55 11.04 -9.46
C PRO A 91 -6.06 9.71 -8.86
N PRO A 92 -7.30 9.28 -9.17
CA PRO A 92 -7.94 8.11 -8.56
C PRO A 92 -7.16 6.81 -8.79
N PRO A 93 -7.44 5.76 -7.99
CA PRO A 93 -6.59 4.57 -7.87
C PRO A 93 -6.24 3.92 -9.21
N TYR A 94 -4.93 3.82 -9.45
CA TYR A 94 -4.31 3.14 -10.56
C TYR A 94 -4.69 1.65 -10.57
N SER A 95 -4.76 1.09 -11.78
CA SER A 95 -5.29 -0.24 -12.13
C SER A 95 -4.63 -1.43 -11.42
N GLY A 96 -3.55 -1.22 -10.66
CA GLY A 96 -2.84 -2.24 -9.88
C GLY A 96 -3.36 -2.50 -8.46
N THR A 97 -4.34 -1.74 -7.96
CA THR A 97 -4.82 -1.83 -6.55
C THR A 97 -6.00 -2.78 -6.34
N SER A 98 -6.70 -3.20 -7.40
CA SER A 98 -7.85 -4.10 -7.28
C SER A 98 -7.42 -5.56 -7.30
N LEU A 99 -7.49 -6.21 -6.14
CA LEU A 99 -7.30 -7.66 -6.02
C LEU A 99 -8.52 -8.40 -6.57
N LYS A 100 -8.29 -9.41 -7.42
CA LYS A 100 -9.35 -10.34 -7.82
C LYS A 100 -9.92 -11.03 -6.58
N LEU A 101 -11.21 -11.38 -6.60
CA LEU A 101 -11.88 -12.00 -5.44
C LEU A 101 -11.15 -13.24 -4.91
N ARG A 102 -10.67 -14.11 -5.80
CA ARG A 102 -9.88 -15.30 -5.44
C ARG A 102 -8.56 -14.95 -4.75
N ASP A 103 -7.88 -13.91 -5.23
CA ASP A 103 -6.60 -13.46 -4.68
C ASP A 103 -6.81 -12.76 -3.32
N LEU A 104 -7.95 -12.07 -3.16
CA LEU A 104 -8.39 -11.51 -1.89
C LEU A 104 -8.67 -12.62 -0.87
N ASP A 105 -9.47 -13.63 -1.23
CA ASP A 105 -9.77 -14.77 -0.36
C ASP A 105 -8.47 -15.50 0.06
N ALA A 106 -7.55 -15.69 -0.89
CA ALA A 106 -6.25 -16.29 -0.64
C ALA A 106 -5.39 -15.47 0.33
N VAL A 107 -5.29 -14.14 0.15
CA VAL A 107 -4.50 -13.30 1.06
C VAL A 107 -5.14 -13.20 2.44
N LEU A 108 -6.47 -13.10 2.54
CA LEU A 108 -7.16 -13.07 3.84
C LEU A 108 -6.95 -14.38 4.60
N LEU A 109 -7.07 -15.52 3.93
CA LEU A 109 -6.80 -16.82 4.53
C LEU A 109 -5.32 -16.97 4.93
N LEU A 110 -4.40 -16.52 4.09
CA LEU A 110 -2.96 -16.53 4.39
C LEU A 110 -2.64 -15.68 5.62
N LEU A 111 -3.23 -14.48 5.74
CA LEU A 111 -3.06 -13.61 6.91
C LEU A 111 -3.63 -14.26 8.17
N LEU A 112 -4.78 -14.94 8.08
CA LEU A 112 -5.38 -15.67 9.20
C LEU A 112 -4.51 -16.87 9.62
N LEU A 113 -3.95 -17.62 8.67
CA LEU A 113 -3.00 -18.71 8.94
C LEU A 113 -1.73 -18.18 9.62
N CYS A 114 -1.20 -17.04 9.17
CA CYS A 114 -0.06 -16.39 9.80
C CYS A 114 -0.38 -15.92 11.23
N GLN A 115 -1.59 -15.38 11.45
CA GLN A 115 -2.07 -15.02 12.78
C GLN A 115 -2.17 -16.22 13.70
N LEU A 116 -2.78 -17.32 13.23
CA LEU A 116 -2.90 -18.55 14.00
C LEU A 116 -1.52 -19.08 14.38
N ARG A 117 -0.58 -19.16 13.43
CA ARG A 117 0.81 -19.60 13.68
C ARG A 117 1.51 -18.77 14.76
N GLN A 118 1.24 -17.47 14.83
CA GLN A 118 1.85 -16.59 15.83
C GLN A 118 1.31 -16.82 17.24
N HIS A 119 0.03 -17.20 17.39
CA HIS A 119 -0.60 -17.42 18.69
C HIS A 119 -0.50 -18.88 19.16
N ASP A 120 -0.58 -19.81 18.22
CA ASP A 120 -0.52 -21.25 18.45
C ASP A 120 0.26 -21.91 17.29
N PRO A 121 1.57 -22.11 17.44
CA PRO A 121 2.38 -22.72 16.40
C PRO A 121 2.03 -24.20 16.15
N GLN A 122 1.56 -24.92 17.18
CA GLN A 122 1.23 -26.34 17.11
C GLN A 122 -0.09 -26.59 16.36
N ALA A 123 -1.01 -25.62 16.37
CA ALA A 123 -2.29 -25.71 15.66
C ALA A 123 -2.17 -26.06 14.17
N LEU A 124 -1.11 -25.61 13.49
CA LEU A 124 -0.90 -25.87 12.06
C LEU A 124 -0.10 -27.15 11.76
N GLU A 125 0.40 -27.83 12.79
CA GLU A 125 1.04 -29.15 12.67
C GLU A 125 0.02 -30.29 12.65
N THR A 126 -1.24 -29.98 12.99
CA THR A 126 -2.39 -30.89 12.88
C THR A 126 -2.70 -31.27 11.44
N CYS A 127 -3.49 -32.34 11.26
CA CYS A 127 -3.92 -32.80 9.94
C CYS A 127 -4.64 -31.67 9.18
N PRO A 128 -4.33 -31.41 7.88
CA PRO A 128 -4.95 -30.33 7.11
C PRO A 128 -6.50 -30.37 7.06
N SER A 129 -7.11 -31.52 7.31
CA SER A 129 -8.57 -31.66 7.44
C SER A 129 -9.16 -30.90 8.63
N GLU A 130 -8.37 -30.69 9.69
CA GLU A 130 -8.79 -30.04 10.93
C GLU A 130 -8.60 -28.52 10.89
N TRP A 131 -7.74 -28.02 9.99
CA TRP A 131 -7.39 -26.59 9.88
C TRP A 131 -8.62 -25.70 9.77
N ARG A 132 -9.64 -26.09 9.01
CA ARG A 132 -10.87 -25.30 8.86
C ARG A 132 -11.57 -25.09 10.20
N THR A 133 -11.72 -26.16 11.01
CA THR A 133 -12.38 -26.09 12.32
C THR A 133 -11.56 -25.23 13.28
N ILE A 134 -10.24 -25.42 13.32
CA ILE A 134 -9.33 -24.63 14.16
C ILE A 134 -9.42 -23.14 13.80
N LEU A 135 -9.37 -22.82 12.51
CA LEU A 135 -9.49 -21.46 12.01
C LEU A 135 -10.87 -20.85 12.30
N CYS A 136 -11.96 -21.61 12.18
CA CYS A 136 -13.30 -21.17 12.58
C CYS A 136 -13.35 -20.80 14.07
N THR A 137 -12.79 -21.64 14.94
CA THR A 137 -12.75 -21.39 16.39
C THR A 137 -11.89 -20.17 16.71
N HIS A 138 -10.72 -20.04 16.10
CA HIS A 138 -9.85 -18.89 16.27
C HIS A 138 -10.54 -17.59 15.80
N PHE A 139 -11.08 -17.58 14.57
CA PHE A 139 -11.77 -16.43 13.99
C PHE A 139 -12.97 -15.97 14.84
N SER A 140 -13.75 -16.92 15.38
CA SER A 140 -14.89 -16.61 16.25
C SER A 140 -14.45 -15.93 17.55
N LYS A 141 -13.33 -16.36 18.15
CA LYS A 141 -12.75 -15.72 19.35
C LYS A 141 -12.27 -14.29 19.06
N THR A 142 -11.61 -14.07 17.93
CA THR A 142 -11.16 -12.73 17.51
C THR A 142 -12.33 -11.78 17.25
N MET A 143 -13.42 -12.28 16.64
CA MET A 143 -14.64 -11.50 16.38
C MET A 143 -15.34 -11.05 17.67
N LEU A 144 -15.41 -11.92 18.68
CA LEU A 144 -15.98 -11.58 19.99
C LEU A 144 -15.16 -10.52 20.72
N SER A 145 -13.83 -10.53 20.53
CA SER A 145 -12.95 -9.50 21.10
C SER A 145 -13.11 -8.13 20.42
N LEU A 146 -13.36 -8.07 19.10
CA LEU A 146 -13.62 -6.81 18.39
C LEU A 146 -15.01 -6.23 18.68
N SER A 147 -15.99 -7.09 18.95
CA SER A 147 -17.38 -6.67 19.21
C SER A 147 -17.59 -6.23 20.68
N GLY A 148 -16.66 -6.54 21.58
CA GLY A 148 -16.75 -6.27 23.02
C GLY A 148 -16.35 -4.86 23.46
N THR A 149 -15.78 -4.03 22.59
CA THR A 149 -15.40 -2.65 22.91
C THR A 149 -16.35 -1.66 22.25
N GLY A 150 -17.17 -0.99 23.06
CA GLY A 150 -18.16 -0.03 22.58
C GLY A 150 -17.53 1.12 21.77
N GLY A 151 -18.01 1.28 20.54
CA GLY A 151 -18.36 2.56 19.90
C GLY A 151 -17.32 3.69 19.76
N THR A 152 -16.04 3.50 20.08
CA THR A 152 -15.03 4.55 19.88
C THR A 152 -14.33 4.38 18.54
N SER A 153 -13.99 5.51 17.88
CA SER A 153 -13.25 5.51 16.60
C SER A 153 -11.93 4.72 16.66
N GLY A 154 -11.33 4.61 17.84
CA GLY A 154 -10.10 3.84 18.07
C GLY A 154 -10.28 2.32 17.89
N ALA A 155 -11.44 1.76 18.23
CA ALA A 155 -11.69 0.33 18.17
C ALA A 155 -11.60 -0.25 16.74
N VAL A 156 -11.87 0.57 15.73
CA VAL A 156 -11.82 0.17 14.31
C VAL A 156 -10.46 0.46 13.67
N LEU A 157 -9.84 1.59 14.04
CA LEU A 157 -8.57 2.01 13.45
C LEU A 157 -7.38 1.19 13.96
N ILE A 158 -7.35 0.83 15.24
CA ILE A 158 -6.22 0.09 15.83
C ILE A 158 -5.96 -1.25 15.11
N PRO A 159 -6.96 -2.15 14.93
CA PRO A 159 -6.73 -3.41 14.21
C PRO A 159 -6.28 -3.21 12.76
N TYR A 160 -6.74 -2.14 12.11
CA TYR A 160 -6.34 -1.81 10.76
C TYR A 160 -4.87 -1.36 10.68
N ILE A 161 -4.44 -0.54 11.64
CA ILE A 161 -3.05 -0.06 11.76
C ILE A 161 -2.11 -1.23 12.06
N GLU A 162 -2.49 -2.14 12.98
CA GLU A 162 -1.72 -3.34 13.28
C GLU A 162 -1.53 -4.23 12.04
N VAL A 163 -2.60 -4.44 11.25
CA VAL A 163 -2.52 -5.21 10.01
C VAL A 163 -1.61 -4.52 8.99
N ALA A 164 -1.73 -3.21 8.80
CA ALA A 164 -0.88 -2.43 7.90
C ALA A 164 0.60 -2.51 8.31
N ALA A 165 0.90 -2.28 9.59
CA ALA A 165 2.24 -2.33 10.16
C ALA A 165 2.86 -3.74 10.03
N ARG A 166 2.06 -4.79 10.29
CA ARG A 166 2.51 -6.18 10.13
C ARG A 166 2.85 -6.50 8.69
N CYS A 167 2.00 -6.10 7.74
CA CYS A 167 2.28 -6.33 6.33
C CYS A 167 3.51 -5.56 5.87
N ARG A 168 3.74 -4.33 6.35
CA ARG A 168 4.96 -3.55 6.05
C ARG A 168 6.21 -4.25 6.55
N ARG A 169 6.20 -4.76 7.78
CA ARG A 169 7.31 -5.54 8.35
C ARG A 169 7.56 -6.82 7.56
N PHE A 170 6.51 -7.53 7.17
CA PHE A 170 6.62 -8.72 6.34
C PHE A 170 7.29 -8.40 4.99
N VAL A 171 6.82 -7.37 4.29
CA VAL A 171 7.41 -6.94 3.02
C VAL A 171 8.86 -6.52 3.19
N GLY A 172 9.19 -5.74 4.23
CA GLY A 172 10.56 -5.33 4.53
C GLY A 172 11.48 -6.53 4.80
N ALA A 173 11.03 -7.52 5.58
CA ALA A 173 11.80 -8.73 5.85
C ALA A 173 12.09 -9.54 4.57
N VAL A 174 11.14 -9.58 3.63
CA VAL A 174 11.33 -10.29 2.36
C VAL A 174 12.29 -9.55 1.42
N LEU A 175 12.22 -8.21 1.38
CA LEU A 175 13.16 -7.39 0.59
C LEU A 175 14.58 -7.43 1.17
N SER A 176 14.72 -7.49 2.49
CA SER A 176 16.02 -7.55 3.18
C SER A 176 16.58 -8.98 3.30
N GLY A 177 15.75 -10.02 3.16
CA GLY A 177 16.09 -11.42 3.41
C GLY A 177 16.65 -12.20 2.20
N GLY A 178 16.80 -11.56 1.04
CA GLY A 178 17.57 -12.12 -0.08
C GLY A 178 19.06 -11.99 0.22
N GLY A 179 19.73 -13.09 0.55
CA GLY A 179 21.10 -13.08 1.04
C GLY A 179 22.12 -12.39 0.12
N GLY A 180 22.97 -11.56 0.74
CA GLY A 180 24.28 -11.18 0.20
C GLY A 180 24.55 -9.68 0.08
N GLY A 181 25.31 -9.15 1.04
CA GLY A 181 26.20 -8.00 0.82
C GLY A 181 25.66 -6.64 1.24
N GLY A 182 26.32 -6.03 2.23
CA GLY A 182 26.37 -4.58 2.33
C GLY A 182 26.95 -4.05 1.02
N GLY A 183 26.15 -3.28 0.30
CA GLY A 183 26.46 -2.75 -1.02
C GLY A 183 25.31 -1.86 -1.44
N GLU A 184 25.65 -0.70 -1.96
CA GLU A 184 24.77 0.40 -2.35
C GLU A 184 23.48 -0.09 -3.01
N LYS A 185 22.34 0.58 -2.73
CA LYS A 185 21.11 0.48 -3.52
C LYS A 185 21.47 0.79 -4.98
N LEU A 186 21.90 -0.21 -5.75
CA LEU A 186 22.02 -0.12 -7.20
C LEU A 186 20.57 -0.02 -7.68
N GLY A 187 20.12 1.22 -7.84
CA GLY A 187 18.72 1.55 -8.01
C GLY A 187 18.14 0.76 -9.16
N ARG A 188 17.27 -0.22 -8.84
CA ARG A 188 16.43 -0.85 -9.84
C ARG A 188 15.71 0.30 -10.55
N GLU A 189 15.96 0.46 -11.85
CA GLU A 189 15.28 1.48 -12.65
C GLU A 189 13.80 1.11 -12.69
N VAL A 190 12.99 1.89 -11.97
CA VAL A 190 11.54 1.71 -11.87
C VAL A 190 10.87 2.85 -12.62
N GLY A 191 10.19 2.51 -13.71
CA GLY A 191 9.39 3.44 -14.50
C GLY A 191 8.13 3.90 -13.78
N ALA A 192 7.61 5.05 -14.20
CA ALA A 192 6.29 5.52 -13.78
C ALA A 192 5.20 4.60 -14.35
N SER A 193 4.07 4.51 -13.64
CA SER A 193 2.92 3.74 -14.12
C SER A 193 2.40 4.35 -15.41
N THR A 194 1.97 3.49 -16.34
CA THR A 194 1.44 3.96 -17.63
C THR A 194 0.24 4.89 -17.43
N ALA A 195 -0.63 4.55 -16.47
CA ALA A 195 -1.80 5.35 -16.12
C ALA A 195 -1.41 6.72 -15.52
N SER A 196 -0.35 6.79 -14.70
CA SER A 196 0.18 8.07 -14.19
C SER A 196 0.68 8.95 -15.31
N VAL A 197 1.40 8.39 -16.29
CA VAL A 197 1.94 9.14 -17.43
C VAL A 197 0.83 9.66 -18.32
N VAL A 198 -0.15 8.82 -18.65
CA VAL A 198 -1.29 9.21 -19.51
C VAL A 198 -2.16 10.29 -18.86
N ALA A 199 -2.23 10.35 -17.53
CA ALA A 199 -2.99 11.36 -16.81
C ALA A 199 -2.29 12.73 -16.71
N LEU A 200 -1.05 12.87 -17.20
CA LEU A 200 -0.32 14.13 -17.10
C LEU A 200 -0.95 15.21 -18.01
N PRO A 201 -1.17 16.43 -17.48
CA PRO A 201 -1.73 17.51 -18.26
C PRO A 201 -0.77 17.97 -19.36
N SER A 202 -1.34 18.24 -20.52
CA SER A 202 -0.66 18.98 -21.60
C SER A 202 -0.99 20.46 -21.45
N VAL A 203 0.04 21.29 -21.36
CA VAL A 203 -0.11 22.73 -21.09
C VAL A 203 0.48 23.57 -22.20
N GLU A 204 -0.05 24.77 -22.37
CA GLU A 204 0.45 25.75 -23.32
C GLU A 204 1.30 26.78 -22.57
N VAL A 205 2.57 26.90 -22.94
CA VAL A 205 3.46 27.93 -22.38
C VAL A 205 3.15 29.26 -23.05
N ARG A 206 2.63 30.23 -22.27
CA ARG A 206 2.32 31.58 -22.75
C ARG A 206 3.53 32.50 -22.54
N GLY A 207 4.22 32.80 -23.63
CA GLY A 207 5.40 33.68 -23.64
C GLY A 207 6.69 32.90 -23.78
N GLY A 208 7.68 33.47 -24.48
CA GLY A 208 9.00 32.87 -24.62
C GLY A 208 9.78 32.89 -23.29
N GLY A 209 10.76 32.00 -23.15
CA GLY A 209 11.71 31.99 -22.04
C GLY A 209 11.63 30.79 -21.08
N VAL A 210 10.78 29.78 -21.34
CA VAL A 210 10.79 28.53 -20.55
C VAL A 210 11.54 27.45 -21.31
N GLU A 211 12.68 27.00 -20.77
CA GLU A 211 13.54 26.00 -21.41
C GLU A 211 13.29 24.59 -20.86
N CYS A 212 13.29 23.59 -21.75
CA CYS A 212 13.25 22.20 -21.33
C CYS A 212 14.61 21.77 -20.78
N VAL A 213 14.66 21.36 -19.51
CA VAL A 213 15.92 20.98 -18.84
C VAL A 213 16.61 19.75 -19.47
N ILE A 214 15.88 18.93 -20.23
CA ILE A 214 16.40 17.71 -20.87
C ILE A 214 17.12 18.03 -22.18
N CYS A 215 16.48 18.71 -23.14
CA CYS A 215 17.09 19.04 -24.43
C CYS A 215 17.79 20.41 -24.47
N LYS A 216 17.59 21.26 -23.45
CA LYS A 216 18.07 22.65 -23.38
C LYS A 216 17.52 23.56 -24.48
N GLU A 217 16.36 23.22 -25.03
CA GLU A 217 15.66 24.03 -26.04
C GLU A 217 14.46 24.74 -25.41
N GLU A 218 14.13 25.92 -25.96
CA GLU A 218 12.97 26.72 -25.56
C GLU A 218 11.66 25.99 -25.92
N MET A 219 10.78 25.86 -24.93
CA MET A 219 9.43 25.32 -25.12
C MET A 219 8.57 26.37 -25.80
N ARG A 220 8.25 26.14 -27.08
CA ARG A 220 7.46 27.07 -27.90
C ARG A 220 5.98 27.01 -27.54
N GLN A 221 5.25 28.08 -27.90
CA GLN A 221 3.78 28.10 -27.82
C GLN A 221 3.17 26.92 -28.57
N GLY A 222 2.37 26.11 -27.87
CA GLY A 222 1.74 24.90 -28.39
C GLY A 222 1.40 23.89 -27.30
N ARG A 223 0.82 22.74 -27.67
CA ARG A 223 0.38 21.66 -26.74
C ARG A 223 1.42 20.57 -26.46
N ASP A 224 2.68 20.80 -26.83
CA ASP A 224 3.73 19.77 -26.75
C ASP A 224 4.48 19.75 -25.40
N VAL A 225 3.97 20.48 -24.41
CA VAL A 225 4.55 20.56 -23.07
C VAL A 225 3.71 19.74 -22.09
N CYS A 226 4.41 18.90 -21.35
CA CYS A 226 3.90 18.12 -20.24
C CYS A 226 4.25 18.82 -18.92
N GLU A 227 3.28 18.97 -18.04
CA GLU A 227 3.48 19.43 -16.67
C GLU A 227 3.41 18.23 -15.70
N LEU A 228 4.43 18.06 -14.87
CA LEU A 228 4.43 17.04 -13.82
C LEU A 228 3.62 17.51 -12.59
N PRO A 229 3.18 16.62 -11.67
CA PRO A 229 2.46 17.02 -10.45
C PRO A 229 3.26 17.90 -9.47
N CYS A 230 4.55 18.10 -9.75
CA CYS A 230 5.44 19.01 -9.04
C CYS A 230 5.67 20.32 -9.82
N GLU A 231 4.78 20.62 -10.77
CA GLU A 231 4.70 21.85 -11.58
C GLU A 231 5.89 22.08 -12.53
N HIS A 232 6.79 21.09 -12.65
CA HIS A 232 7.90 21.17 -13.60
C HIS A 232 7.47 20.80 -15.02
N LEU A 233 7.94 21.60 -15.98
CA LEU A 233 7.56 21.55 -17.39
C LEU A 233 8.65 20.88 -18.24
N PHE A 234 8.21 20.04 -19.19
CA PHE A 234 9.09 19.36 -20.15
C PHE A 234 8.38 19.17 -21.48
N HIS A 235 9.14 19.04 -22.59
CA HIS A 235 8.56 18.49 -23.81
C HIS A 235 8.08 17.06 -23.59
N TRP A 236 6.92 16.70 -24.13
CA TRP A 236 6.39 15.33 -24.09
C TRP A 236 7.40 14.30 -24.61
N MET A 237 8.04 14.59 -25.74
CA MET A 237 9.06 13.72 -26.36
C MET A 237 10.32 13.56 -25.50
N CYS A 238 10.64 14.53 -24.66
CA CYS A 238 11.81 14.47 -23.78
C CYS A 238 11.51 13.73 -22.47
N ILE A 239 10.35 13.99 -21.85
CA ILE A 239 10.02 13.42 -20.54
C ILE A 239 9.52 11.98 -20.63
N LEU A 240 8.89 11.59 -21.73
CA LEU A 240 8.34 10.23 -21.88
C LEU A 240 9.41 9.13 -21.79
N PRO A 241 10.54 9.17 -22.53
CA PRO A 241 11.60 8.17 -22.40
C PRO A 241 12.22 8.13 -21.00
N TRP A 242 12.22 9.27 -20.30
CA TRP A 242 12.66 9.35 -18.92
C TRP A 242 11.70 8.61 -17.99
N LEU A 243 10.39 8.88 -18.08
CA LEU A 243 9.37 8.29 -17.23
C LEU A 243 9.20 6.77 -17.43
N VAL A 244 9.53 6.25 -18.62
CA VAL A 244 9.60 4.81 -18.88
C VAL A 244 10.70 4.14 -18.04
N LYS A 245 11.82 4.82 -17.80
CA LYS A 245 12.98 4.27 -17.06
C LYS A 245 12.97 4.65 -15.57
N ARG A 246 12.50 5.86 -15.24
CA ARG A 246 12.57 6.45 -13.90
C ARG A 246 11.26 7.15 -13.58
N ASN A 247 10.67 6.83 -12.44
CA ASN A 247 9.46 7.49 -11.96
C ASN A 247 9.72 8.82 -11.22
N THR A 248 10.84 9.50 -11.43
CA THR A 248 11.19 10.73 -10.70
C THR A 248 11.32 11.94 -11.61
N CYS A 249 10.94 13.12 -11.13
CA CYS A 249 11.16 14.39 -11.83
C CYS A 249 12.67 14.65 -11.98
N PRO A 250 13.18 14.97 -13.19
CA PRO A 250 14.58 15.33 -13.41
C PRO A 250 15.05 16.55 -12.59
N CYS A 251 14.15 17.45 -12.24
CA CYS A 251 14.47 18.71 -11.56
C CYS A 251 14.47 18.56 -10.03
N CYS A 252 13.38 18.06 -9.46
CA CYS A 252 13.17 18.05 -8.00
C CYS A 252 13.09 16.65 -7.39
N ARG A 253 13.25 15.59 -8.19
CA ARG A 253 13.14 14.19 -7.78
C ARG A 253 11.77 13.80 -7.21
N PHE A 254 10.72 14.61 -7.42
CA PHE A 254 9.34 14.24 -7.10
C PHE A 254 9.01 12.88 -7.75
N GLN A 255 8.50 11.95 -6.96
CA GLN A 255 8.30 10.57 -7.37
C GLN A 255 6.84 10.30 -7.79
N LEU A 256 6.65 9.92 -9.05
CA LEU A 256 5.38 9.49 -9.62
C LEU A 256 5.06 8.04 -9.21
N PRO A 257 3.77 7.65 -9.19
CA PRO A 257 3.36 6.27 -8.91
C PRO A 257 3.93 5.28 -9.93
N SER A 258 4.20 4.04 -9.51
CA SER A 258 4.71 2.95 -10.35
C SER A 258 3.80 1.72 -10.37
N ASP A 259 3.90 0.91 -11.43
CA ASP A 259 3.26 -0.42 -11.51
C ASP A 259 4.02 -1.50 -10.70
N ASP A 260 5.26 -1.25 -10.27
CA ASP A 260 5.98 -2.13 -9.35
C ASP A 260 5.39 -2.01 -7.93
N VAL A 261 4.76 -3.10 -7.47
CA VAL A 261 4.06 -3.15 -6.18
C VAL A 261 4.97 -2.78 -5.01
N PHE A 262 6.23 -3.24 -5.01
CA PHE A 262 7.14 -2.99 -3.89
C PHE A 262 7.64 -1.55 -3.88
N ALA A 263 8.02 -1.02 -5.04
CA ALA A 263 8.41 0.38 -5.19
C ALA A 263 7.26 1.33 -4.80
N GLU A 264 6.02 0.99 -5.17
CA GLU A 264 4.86 1.80 -4.79
C GLU A 264 4.55 1.73 -3.29
N ILE A 265 4.73 0.57 -2.65
CA ILE A 265 4.62 0.46 -1.18
C ILE A 265 5.67 1.35 -0.51
N GLU A 266 6.92 1.35 -0.99
CA GLU A 266 7.95 2.25 -0.46
C GLU A 266 7.56 3.72 -0.62
N ARG A 267 7.13 4.12 -1.83
CA ARG A 267 6.69 5.49 -2.11
C ARG A 267 5.54 5.93 -1.20
N LEU A 268 4.49 5.12 -1.05
CA LEU A 268 3.35 5.44 -0.17
C LEU A 268 3.74 5.44 1.31
N TRP A 269 4.66 4.58 1.72
CA TRP A 269 5.18 4.59 3.08
C TRP A 269 5.93 5.89 3.38
N ASP A 270 6.76 6.37 2.45
CA ASP A 270 7.46 7.65 2.58
C ASP A 270 6.50 8.82 2.71
N VAL A 271 5.33 8.76 2.06
CA VAL A 271 4.25 9.75 2.26
C VAL A 271 3.75 9.73 3.69
N VAL A 272 3.44 8.54 4.25
CA VAL A 272 2.99 8.41 5.64
C VAL A 272 4.05 8.94 6.62
N VAL A 273 5.32 8.61 6.40
CA VAL A 273 6.43 9.09 7.23
C VAL A 273 6.53 10.62 7.16
N LYS A 274 6.50 11.21 5.96
CA LYS A 274 6.54 12.68 5.80
C LYS A 274 5.36 13.34 6.50
N SER A 275 4.15 12.80 6.36
CA SER A 275 2.98 13.31 7.07
C SER A 275 3.12 13.21 8.59
N SER A 276 3.78 12.17 9.12
CA SER A 276 4.02 12.04 10.56
C SER A 276 4.99 13.09 11.13
N SER A 277 5.90 13.62 10.30
CA SER A 277 6.87 14.66 10.67
C SER A 277 6.33 16.10 10.52
N VAL A 278 5.15 16.30 9.93
CA VAL A 278 4.57 17.65 9.79
C VAL A 278 3.89 18.04 11.10
N ASN A 279 4.50 18.99 11.81
CA ASN A 279 3.96 19.58 13.04
C ASN A 279 2.68 20.40 12.72
N PRO A 280 1.66 20.47 13.60
CA PRO A 280 0.42 21.25 13.36
C PRO A 280 0.64 22.76 13.12
N HIS A 281 1.87 23.25 13.30
CA HIS A 281 2.27 24.65 13.14
C HIS A 281 3.11 24.93 11.87
N GLY A 282 3.33 23.95 10.99
CA GLY A 282 3.84 24.23 9.65
C GLY A 282 5.29 24.74 9.55
N GLU A 283 6.15 24.40 10.51
CA GLU A 283 7.60 24.62 10.39
C GLU A 283 8.35 23.28 10.31
N CYS A 284 9.18 23.13 9.29
CA CYS A 284 10.15 22.03 9.18
C CYS A 284 11.23 22.19 10.25
N THR A 285 11.51 21.11 10.99
CA THR A 285 12.76 20.93 11.75
C THR A 285 13.84 20.35 10.86
#